data_AF-A0A1V6PUY8-F1
#
_entry.id   AF-A0A1V6PUY8-F1
#
_cell.length_a   1.000
_cell.length_b   1.000
_cell.length_c   1.000
_cell.angle_alpha   90.00
_cell.angle_beta   90.00
_cell.angle_gamma   90.00
#
_symmetry.space_group_name_H-M   'P 1'
#
loop_
_entity.id
_entity.type
_entity.pdbx_description
1 polymer ?
#
loop_
_entity_poly.entity_id
_entity_poly.type
_entity_poly.pdbx_seq_one_letter_code
_entity_poly.pdbx_strand_id
1 'polypeptide(L)'
;MAWEDKTNDASLEMAFTAANAKGSKIFFSFDYAGNGPWDQEVLTSMIPKYGSSFAYFLCNGKPFVSTFKGPGNADDWVTLKAKTNCSFVPDWSSVGANPAVELTNGVADGLFSWLPLVGTGRARARFQSLSPAFSLSRWSDIEKGATVSTTADVSADLSFWVRRSHMKYVMC
;
A
#
# COMPACT_ATOMS: atom_id res chain seq x y z
N MET A 1 -15.67 -0.55 1.09
CA MET A 1 -16.83 0.19 1.62
C MET A 1 -17.03 1.40 0.74
N ALA A 2 -18.25 1.65 0.25
CA ALA A 2 -18.56 2.80 -0.60
C ALA A 2 -19.03 4.00 0.23
N TRP A 3 -18.77 5.22 -0.25
CA TRP A 3 -19.19 6.45 0.42
C TRP A 3 -20.72 6.50 0.63
N GLU A 4 -21.18 7.03 1.76
CA GLU A 4 -22.61 7.17 2.13
C GLU A 4 -23.48 5.88 2.10
N ASP A 5 -22.86 4.69 2.04
CA ASP A 5 -23.62 3.45 2.20
C ASP A 5 -24.17 3.36 3.64
N LYS A 6 -25.51 3.31 3.74
CA LYS A 6 -26.25 3.28 5.02
C LYS A 6 -25.91 2.08 5.90
N THR A 7 -25.30 1.05 5.33
CA THR A 7 -24.91 -0.17 6.05
C THR A 7 -23.50 -0.10 6.64
N ASN A 8 -22.69 0.92 6.29
CA ASN A 8 -21.29 1.01 6.69
C ASN A 8 -21.11 0.95 8.20
N ASP A 9 -21.79 1.80 8.97
CA ASP A 9 -21.59 1.89 10.41
C ASP A 9 -21.92 0.57 11.13
N ALA A 10 -23.09 0.00 10.84
CA ALA A 10 -23.51 -1.28 11.40
C ALA A 10 -22.57 -2.43 10.99
N SER A 11 -22.16 -2.46 9.71
CA SER A 11 -21.25 -3.49 9.19
C SER A 11 -19.87 -3.41 9.82
N LEU A 12 -19.36 -2.20 10.05
CA LEU A 12 -18.09 -1.96 10.72
C LEU A 12 -18.12 -2.46 12.16
N GLU A 13 -19.14 -2.07 12.94
CA GLU A 13 -19.26 -2.50 14.33
C GLU A 13 -19.33 -4.04 14.46
N MET A 14 -20.14 -4.68 13.60
CA MET A 14 -20.24 -6.14 13.57
C MET A 14 -18.92 -6.79 13.16
N ALA A 15 -18.25 -6.27 12.13
CA ALA A 15 -16.99 -6.81 11.65
C ALA A 15 -15.88 -6.72 12.71
N PHE A 16 -15.72 -5.57 13.37
CA PHE A 16 -14.72 -5.42 14.44
C PHE A 16 -15.06 -6.27 15.66
N THR A 17 -16.33 -6.39 16.03
CA THR A 17 -16.76 -7.27 17.13
C THR A 17 -16.39 -8.72 16.84
N ALA A 18 -16.73 -9.22 15.64
CA ALA A 18 -16.41 -10.58 15.23
C ALA A 18 -14.90 -10.81 15.11
N ALA A 19 -14.16 -9.86 14.53
CA ALA A 19 -12.72 -9.95 14.36
C ALA A 19 -11.98 -9.99 15.70
N ASN A 20 -12.39 -9.16 16.67
CA ASN A 20 -11.84 -9.20 18.03
C ASN A 20 -12.13 -10.54 18.71
N ALA A 21 -13.35 -11.07 18.57
CA ALA A 21 -13.72 -12.36 19.16
C ALA A 21 -12.95 -13.55 18.56
N LYS A 22 -12.50 -13.44 17.30
CA LYS A 22 -11.78 -14.50 16.59
C LYS A 22 -10.26 -14.29 16.50
N GLY A 23 -9.76 -13.14 16.95
CA GLY A 23 -8.35 -12.76 16.78
C GLY A 23 -7.95 -12.45 15.33
N SER A 24 -8.92 -12.25 14.44
CA SER A 24 -8.67 -11.89 13.05
C SER A 24 -8.30 -10.42 12.92
N LYS A 25 -7.53 -10.08 11.88
CA LYS A 25 -7.19 -8.70 11.54
C LYS A 25 -8.02 -8.22 10.35
N ILE A 26 -8.48 -6.99 10.40
CA ILE A 26 -9.20 -6.31 9.32
C ILE A 26 -8.59 -4.93 9.06
N PHE A 27 -8.69 -4.46 7.81
CA PHE A 27 -8.24 -3.15 7.39
C PHE A 27 -9.28 -2.48 6.51
N PHE A 28 -9.12 -1.18 6.29
CA PHE A 28 -10.03 -0.44 5.42
C PHE A 28 -9.58 -0.43 3.96
N SER A 29 -10.51 -0.82 3.10
CA SER A 29 -10.46 -0.56 1.66
C SER A 29 -11.62 0.36 1.30
N PHE A 30 -11.31 1.65 1.12
CA PHE A 30 -12.27 2.68 0.77
C PHE A 30 -12.55 2.64 -0.73
N ASP A 31 -13.81 2.43 -1.10
CA ASP A 31 -14.23 2.34 -2.49
C ASP A 31 -14.57 3.73 -3.01
N TYR A 32 -13.66 4.29 -3.83
CA TYR A 32 -13.80 5.57 -4.51
C TYR A 32 -14.55 5.46 -5.85
N ALA A 33 -14.79 4.23 -6.34
CA ALA A 33 -15.51 3.99 -7.58
C ALA A 33 -17.00 3.63 -7.36
N GLY A 34 -17.37 3.21 -6.15
CA GLY A 34 -18.72 2.78 -5.81
C GLY A 34 -19.74 3.91 -5.79
N ASN A 35 -19.55 4.89 -4.89
CA ASN A 35 -20.47 6.03 -4.69
C ASN A 35 -19.75 7.40 -4.83
N GLY A 36 -18.62 7.43 -5.52
CA GLY A 36 -17.78 8.62 -5.64
C GLY A 36 -16.72 8.71 -4.54
N PRO A 37 -15.99 9.84 -4.51
CA PRO A 37 -14.86 10.01 -3.59
C PRO A 37 -15.35 10.11 -2.14
N TRP A 38 -14.54 9.56 -1.24
CA TRP A 38 -14.77 9.69 0.19
C TRP A 38 -14.43 11.09 0.68
N ASP A 39 -15.27 11.61 1.58
CA ASP A 39 -15.02 12.86 2.30
C ASP A 39 -13.79 12.74 3.22
N GLN A 40 -12.89 13.72 3.13
CA GLN A 40 -11.60 13.67 3.80
C GLN A 40 -11.73 13.75 5.33
N GLU A 41 -12.67 14.55 5.83
CA GLU A 41 -12.96 14.70 7.25
C GLU A 41 -13.49 13.39 7.84
N VAL A 42 -14.36 12.69 7.11
CA VAL A 42 -14.82 11.35 7.53
C VAL A 42 -13.66 10.38 7.62
N LEU A 43 -12.80 10.29 6.61
CA LEU A 43 -11.62 9.40 6.64
C LEU A 43 -10.69 9.75 7.82
N THR A 44 -10.47 11.05 8.06
CA THR A 44 -9.63 11.56 9.16
C THR A 44 -10.16 11.12 10.52
N SER A 45 -11.49 11.04 10.69
CA SER A 45 -12.11 10.56 11.94
C SER A 45 -12.14 9.03 12.05
N MET A 46 -12.39 8.35 10.94
CA MET A 46 -12.67 6.92 10.91
C MET A 46 -11.40 6.07 11.05
N ILE A 47 -10.31 6.46 10.39
CA ILE A 47 -9.05 5.70 10.45
C ILE A 47 -8.51 5.63 11.89
N PRO A 48 -8.39 6.71 12.67
CA PRO A 48 -7.92 6.63 14.06
C PRO A 48 -8.91 5.90 14.99
N LYS A 49 -10.22 6.08 14.79
CA LYS A 49 -11.28 5.43 15.58
C LYS A 49 -11.14 3.91 15.56
N TYR A 50 -11.03 3.33 14.38
CA TYR A 50 -10.93 1.88 14.22
C TYR A 50 -9.49 1.36 14.23
N GLY A 51 -8.52 2.19 13.82
CA GLY A 51 -7.09 1.88 13.79
C GLY A 51 -6.50 1.55 15.16
N SER A 52 -7.15 2.01 16.24
CA SER A 52 -6.78 1.70 17.62
C SER A 52 -7.33 0.35 18.12
N SER A 53 -8.21 -0.31 17.34
CA SER A 53 -8.75 -1.62 17.71
C SER A 53 -7.68 -2.70 17.62
N PHE A 54 -7.69 -3.65 18.56
CA PHE A 54 -6.79 -4.82 18.47
C PHE A 54 -7.02 -5.63 17.19
N ALA A 55 -8.25 -5.66 16.67
CA ALA A 55 -8.58 -6.31 15.40
C ALA A 55 -8.12 -5.53 14.16
N TYR A 56 -7.55 -4.33 14.29
CA TYR A 56 -7.07 -3.60 13.11
C TYR A 56 -5.72 -4.14 12.64
N PHE A 57 -5.54 -4.26 11.33
CA PHE A 57 -4.26 -4.67 10.74
C PHE A 57 -3.29 -3.48 10.72
N LEU A 58 -2.15 -3.65 11.40
CA LEU A 58 -1.10 -2.66 11.45
C LEU A 58 0.09 -3.09 10.56
N CYS A 59 0.59 -2.15 9.78
CA CYS A 59 1.80 -2.27 8.99
C CYS A 59 2.91 -1.46 9.65
N ASN A 60 4.00 -2.10 10.10
CA ASN A 60 5.09 -1.39 10.81
C ASN A 60 4.58 -0.51 11.97
N GLY A 61 3.57 -0.99 12.70
CA GLY A 61 2.91 -0.26 13.80
C GLY A 61 1.93 0.83 13.39
N LYS A 62 1.67 1.02 12.09
CA LYS A 62 0.76 2.04 11.54
C LYS A 62 -0.54 1.41 11.00
N PRO A 63 -1.70 2.05 11.13
CA PRO A 63 -2.94 1.56 10.50
C PRO A 63 -2.74 1.37 9.00
N PHE A 64 -2.98 0.16 8.50
CA PHE A 64 -2.93 -0.10 7.06
C PHE A 64 -4.23 0.33 6.39
N VAL A 65 -4.13 1.08 5.30
CA VAL A 65 -5.28 1.59 4.55
C VAL A 65 -5.07 1.38 3.06
N SER A 66 -6.14 0.99 2.38
CA SER A 66 -6.18 0.83 0.93
C SER A 66 -7.39 1.55 0.34
N THR A 67 -7.39 1.72 -0.98
CA THR A 67 -8.54 2.17 -1.75
C THR A 67 -8.82 1.22 -2.90
N PHE A 68 -10.08 1.13 -3.31
CA PHE A 68 -10.44 0.66 -4.63
C PHE A 68 -10.58 1.88 -5.56
N LYS A 69 -9.67 2.01 -6.53
CA LYS A 69 -9.55 3.18 -7.42
C LYS A 69 -9.29 4.49 -6.66
N GLY A 70 -9.69 5.61 -7.26
CA GLY A 70 -9.48 6.97 -6.74
C GLY A 70 -8.12 7.63 -7.04
N PRO A 71 -7.41 7.37 -8.17
CA PRO A 71 -6.16 8.07 -8.45
C PRO A 71 -6.33 9.58 -8.62
N GLY A 72 -7.54 10.05 -9.00
CA GLY A 72 -7.86 11.48 -9.08
C GLY A 72 -7.96 12.19 -7.72
N ASN A 73 -7.97 11.43 -6.62
CA ASN A 73 -8.00 11.93 -5.24
C ASN A 73 -6.67 11.67 -4.52
N ALA A 74 -5.58 11.42 -5.24
CA ALA A 74 -4.28 11.11 -4.64
C ALA A 74 -3.75 12.27 -3.77
N ASP A 75 -4.07 13.52 -4.10
CA ASP A 75 -3.62 14.70 -3.36
C ASP A 75 -4.19 14.77 -1.93
N ASP A 76 -5.42 14.29 -1.72
CA ASP A 76 -6.06 14.22 -0.40
C ASP A 76 -5.24 13.36 0.59
N TRP A 77 -4.56 12.34 0.05
CA TRP A 77 -3.79 11.37 0.84
C TRP A 77 -2.53 11.96 1.46
N VAL A 78 -2.01 13.09 0.98
CA VAL A 78 -0.89 13.79 1.64
C VAL A 78 -1.32 14.25 3.02
N THR A 79 -2.48 14.91 3.08
CA THR A 79 -3.02 15.44 4.33
C THR A 79 -3.57 14.32 5.21
N LEU A 80 -4.24 13.31 4.62
CA LEU A 80 -4.76 12.17 5.38
C LEU A 80 -3.65 11.38 6.07
N LYS A 81 -2.56 11.07 5.36
CA LYS A 81 -1.41 10.37 5.96
C LYS A 81 -0.78 11.19 7.06
N ALA A 82 -0.64 12.50 6.88
CA ALA A 82 -0.10 13.39 7.91
C ALA A 82 -0.97 13.41 9.18
N LYS A 83 -2.30 13.43 9.04
CA LYS A 83 -3.23 13.46 10.18
C LYS A 83 -3.42 12.10 10.88
N THR A 84 -3.36 11.00 10.13
CA THR A 84 -3.71 9.66 10.63
C THR A 84 -2.50 8.76 10.89
N ASN A 85 -1.32 9.13 10.37
CA ASN A 85 -0.10 8.32 10.40
C ASN A 85 -0.31 6.88 9.86
N CYS A 86 -1.17 6.73 8.85
CA CYS A 86 -1.45 5.43 8.23
C CYS A 86 -0.38 5.02 7.21
N SER A 87 -0.28 3.71 6.98
CA SER A 87 0.42 3.13 5.83
C SER A 87 -0.58 2.95 4.69
N PHE A 88 -0.32 3.61 3.56
CA PHE A 88 -1.29 3.74 2.48
C PHE A 88 -0.89 2.97 1.23
N VAL A 89 -1.69 1.99 0.83
CA VAL A 89 -1.44 1.13 -0.34
C VAL A 89 -2.70 1.03 -1.22
N PRO A 90 -2.89 1.94 -2.19
CA PRO A 90 -4.10 2.01 -3.01
C PRO A 90 -4.11 1.05 -4.22
N ASP A 91 -5.31 0.70 -4.71
CA ASP A 91 -5.51 0.17 -6.07
C ASP A 91 -5.63 1.31 -7.09
N TRP A 92 -4.50 1.80 -7.57
CA TRP A 92 -4.44 2.75 -8.69
C TRP A 92 -4.08 2.08 -10.01
N SER A 93 -4.43 0.80 -10.17
CA SER A 93 -4.15 0.03 -11.38
C SER A 93 -4.67 0.65 -12.68
N SER A 94 -5.66 1.55 -12.62
CA SER A 94 -6.22 2.24 -13.80
C SER A 94 -5.24 3.20 -14.48
N VAL A 95 -4.24 3.74 -13.78
CA VAL A 95 -3.22 4.61 -14.39
C VAL A 95 -1.95 3.84 -14.78
N GLY A 96 -1.79 2.60 -14.32
CA GLY A 96 -0.59 1.79 -14.50
C GLY A 96 0.46 2.02 -13.40
N ALA A 97 1.36 1.05 -13.20
CA ALA A 97 2.23 1.01 -12.01
C ALA A 97 3.21 2.18 -11.90
N ASN A 98 3.95 2.53 -12.97
CA ASN A 98 4.94 3.62 -12.92
C ASN A 98 4.30 4.98 -12.59
N PRO A 99 3.28 5.46 -13.31
CA PRO A 99 2.66 6.73 -12.96
C PRO A 99 1.95 6.67 -11.60
N ALA A 100 1.39 5.52 -11.19
CA ALA A 100 0.78 5.38 -9.87
C ALA A 100 1.77 5.57 -8.70
N VAL A 101 3.02 5.10 -8.83
CA VAL A 101 4.06 5.34 -7.81
C VAL A 101 4.47 6.82 -7.78
N GLU A 102 4.42 7.51 -8.90
CA GLU A 102 4.83 8.92 -9.01
C GLU A 102 3.70 9.90 -8.63
N LEU A 103 2.44 9.43 -8.57
CA LEU A 103 1.30 10.27 -8.19
C LEU A 103 1.56 10.97 -6.85
N THR A 104 1.30 12.28 -6.86
CA THR A 104 1.41 13.13 -5.68
C THR A 104 2.79 12.98 -5.01
N ASN A 105 3.84 12.95 -5.83
CA ASN A 105 5.24 12.86 -5.39
C ASN A 105 5.53 11.61 -4.52
N GLY A 106 4.89 10.48 -4.83
CA GLY A 106 5.11 9.23 -4.10
C GLY A 106 4.35 9.13 -2.78
N VAL A 107 3.11 9.63 -2.73
CA VAL A 107 2.29 9.59 -1.51
C VAL A 107 1.95 8.16 -1.06
N ALA A 108 1.89 7.19 -1.99
CA ALA A 108 1.59 5.79 -1.69
C ALA A 108 2.83 5.05 -1.16
N ASP A 109 2.66 4.29 -0.07
CA ASP A 109 3.72 3.44 0.52
C ASP A 109 3.89 2.10 -0.22
N GLY A 110 3.00 1.83 -1.18
CA GLY A 110 2.98 0.64 -2.02
C GLY A 110 1.81 0.69 -2.99
N LEU A 111 1.68 -0.30 -3.87
CA LEU A 111 0.55 -0.41 -4.79
C LEU A 111 -0.14 -1.76 -4.68
N PHE A 112 -1.47 -1.74 -4.74
CA PHE A 112 -2.33 -2.90 -4.78
C PHE A 112 -2.97 -3.04 -6.18
N SER A 113 -3.38 -4.25 -6.56
CA SER A 113 -4.16 -4.49 -7.77
C SER A 113 -5.31 -5.43 -7.45
N TRP A 114 -6.53 -5.02 -7.82
CA TRP A 114 -7.73 -5.83 -7.67
C TRP A 114 -7.86 -6.92 -8.72
N LEU A 115 -7.24 -6.76 -9.89
CA LEU A 115 -7.43 -7.70 -11.00
C LEU A 115 -6.85 -9.07 -10.66
N PRO A 116 -7.63 -10.17 -10.76
CA PRO A 116 -7.06 -11.51 -10.74
C PRO A 116 -6.18 -11.69 -11.98
N LEU A 117 -5.02 -12.34 -11.81
CA LEU A 117 -4.13 -12.66 -12.92
C LEU A 117 -4.87 -13.54 -13.94
N VAL A 118 -5.20 -12.97 -15.10
CA VAL A 118 -5.53 -13.74 -16.32
C VAL A 118 -4.43 -13.43 -17.33
N GLY A 119 -3.70 -14.46 -17.78
CA GLY A 119 -2.46 -14.36 -18.57
C GLY A 119 -2.59 -13.48 -19.82
N THR A 120 -1.56 -12.82 -20.34
CA THR A 120 -0.22 -13.31 -20.65
C THR A 120 0.75 -12.11 -20.84
N GLY A 121 2.00 -12.22 -20.36
CA GLY A 121 3.10 -11.36 -20.82
C GLY A 121 3.57 -10.23 -19.88
N ARG A 122 4.66 -10.51 -19.13
CA ARG A 122 5.65 -9.58 -18.53
C ARG A 122 5.16 -8.19 -18.09
N ALA A 123 4.82 -8.04 -16.81
CA ALA A 123 4.93 -6.77 -16.10
C ALA A 123 6.23 -6.77 -15.27
N ARG A 124 7.16 -5.84 -15.58
CA ARG A 124 8.40 -5.62 -14.82
C ARG A 124 8.13 -4.49 -13.80
N ALA A 125 8.03 -4.85 -12.53
CA ALA A 125 7.97 -3.89 -11.42
C ALA A 125 9.35 -3.25 -11.19
N ARG A 126 9.43 -1.91 -11.14
CA ARG A 126 10.61 -1.15 -10.73
C ARG A 126 10.40 -0.73 -9.27
N PHE A 127 11.32 -1.09 -8.38
CA PHE A 127 11.39 -0.54 -7.02
C PHE A 127 12.34 0.66 -7.09
N GLN A 128 11.82 1.87 -6.89
CA GLN A 128 12.66 3.04 -6.59
C GLN A 128 12.45 3.34 -5.12
N SER A 129 13.43 2.98 -4.27
CA SER A 129 13.50 3.52 -2.92
C SER A 129 13.86 5.00 -3.03
N LEU A 130 13.00 5.89 -2.53
CA LEU A 130 13.29 7.31 -2.43
C LEU A 130 14.22 7.53 -1.22
N SER A 131 15.53 7.48 -1.48
CA SER A 131 16.56 8.00 -0.58
C SER A 131 17.49 8.90 -1.42
N PRO A 132 17.80 10.14 -0.99
CA PRO A 132 18.47 11.10 -1.84
C PRO A 132 20.00 10.91 -1.75
N ALA A 133 20.53 9.83 -2.30
CA ALA A 133 21.98 9.70 -2.54
C ALA A 133 22.27 8.48 -3.41
N PHE A 134 22.18 8.62 -4.74
CA PHE A 134 23.18 8.03 -5.65
C PHE A 134 22.89 8.48 -7.09
N SER A 135 23.83 9.22 -7.66
CA SER A 135 23.88 9.51 -9.10
C SER A 135 24.16 8.19 -9.84
N LEU A 136 23.31 7.82 -10.80
CA LEU A 136 23.53 6.63 -11.62
C LEU A 136 24.06 7.01 -13.00
N SER A 137 25.28 6.57 -13.25
CA SER A 137 25.90 6.40 -14.56
C SER A 137 25.07 5.48 -15.46
N ARG A 138 25.27 5.66 -16.77
CA ARG A 138 24.49 5.08 -17.87
C ARG A 138 24.71 3.56 -18.00
N TRP A 139 23.65 2.86 -18.37
CA TRP A 139 23.45 1.40 -18.40
C TRP A 139 24.27 0.57 -19.43
N SER A 140 25.46 1.00 -19.87
CA SER A 140 26.30 0.22 -20.81
C SER A 140 27.41 -0.60 -20.16
N ASP A 141 27.72 -0.38 -18.88
CA ASP A 141 29.02 -0.83 -18.33
C ASP A 141 28.94 -2.05 -17.39
N ILE A 142 27.77 -2.67 -17.22
CA ILE A 142 27.53 -3.80 -16.29
C ILE A 142 27.22 -5.12 -17.03
N GLU A 143 27.74 -5.33 -18.24
CA GLU A 143 27.61 -6.63 -18.94
C GLU A 143 28.90 -7.48 -18.95
N LYS A 144 29.93 -7.11 -18.18
CA LYS A 144 31.10 -7.97 -17.98
C LYS A 144 31.35 -8.20 -16.50
N GLY A 145 30.93 -9.39 -16.06
CA GLY A 145 31.15 -10.03 -14.76
C GLY A 145 31.87 -9.21 -13.69
N ALA A 146 31.10 -8.69 -12.73
CA ALA A 146 31.63 -8.21 -11.46
C ALA A 146 31.01 -9.06 -10.33
N THR A 147 31.82 -9.96 -9.79
CA THR A 147 31.64 -10.56 -8.47
C THR A 147 31.93 -9.51 -7.41
N VAL A 148 31.01 -9.24 -6.48
CA VAL A 148 31.26 -8.38 -5.32
C VAL A 148 30.96 -9.14 -4.03
N SER A 149 31.96 -9.06 -3.17
CA SER A 149 32.27 -9.81 -1.96
C SER A 149 31.37 -9.49 -0.78
N THR A 150 31.08 -10.53 0.01
CA THR A 150 30.51 -10.45 1.36
C THR A 150 31.59 -10.07 2.38
N THR A 151 31.35 -9.04 3.20
CA THR A 151 31.94 -8.91 4.53
C THR A 151 30.87 -8.42 5.51
N ALA A 152 30.71 -9.17 6.60
CA ALA A 152 29.75 -9.09 7.71
C ALA A 152 29.89 -7.78 8.53
N ASP A 153 29.07 -7.35 9.50
CA ASP A 153 27.99 -7.83 10.40
C ASP A 153 27.13 -6.56 10.73
N VAL A 154 25.85 -6.54 11.15
CA VAL A 154 25.24 -7.09 12.39
C VAL A 154 23.69 -7.13 12.25
N SER A 155 23.09 -8.26 12.60
CA SER A 155 21.71 -8.46 13.12
C SER A 155 20.51 -7.72 12.48
N ALA A 156 19.87 -8.36 11.49
CA ALA A 156 18.42 -8.53 11.40
C ALA A 156 18.12 -9.62 10.35
N ASP A 157 17.20 -10.52 10.69
CA ASP A 157 16.87 -11.76 10.00
C ASP A 157 16.47 -11.55 8.52
N LEU A 158 17.45 -11.71 7.62
CA LEU A 158 17.28 -11.67 6.16
C LEU A 158 16.97 -13.09 5.66
N SER A 159 15.68 -13.44 5.55
CA SER A 159 15.28 -14.58 4.72
C SER A 159 15.02 -14.10 3.28
N PHE A 160 16.10 -14.16 2.50
CA PHE A 160 16.09 -13.99 1.05
C PHE A 160 15.38 -15.18 0.37
N TRP A 161 14.31 -14.91 -0.38
CA TRP A 161 13.86 -15.78 -1.48
C TRP A 161 13.60 -14.93 -2.73
N VAL A 162 14.65 -14.74 -3.53
CA VAL A 162 14.52 -14.27 -4.92
C VAL A 162 14.50 -15.49 -5.83
N ARG A 163 13.31 -15.90 -6.27
CA ARG A 163 13.15 -16.65 -7.53
C ARG A 163 11.99 -16.09 -8.34
N ARG A 164 12.38 -15.39 -9.42
CA ARG A 164 11.66 -15.13 -10.67
C ARG A 164 10.16 -14.78 -10.57
N SER A 165 9.93 -13.48 -10.81
CA SER A 165 8.71 -12.91 -11.37
C SER A 165 7.54 -12.80 -10.37
N HIS A 166 6.71 -11.78 -10.57
CA HIS A 166 5.38 -11.54 -9.97
C HIS A 166 5.37 -10.60 -8.75
N MET A 167 4.80 -9.42 -8.98
CA MET A 167 4.54 -8.36 -8.01
C MET A 167 3.47 -8.82 -7.01
N LYS A 168 3.91 -9.14 -5.80
CA LYS A 168 3.15 -9.09 -4.55
C LYS A 168 4.08 -8.44 -3.52
N TYR A 169 3.58 -8.17 -2.33
CA TYR A 169 4.27 -7.64 -1.14
C TYR A 169 4.17 -6.12 -0.96
N VAL A 170 3.24 -5.75 -0.06
CA VAL A 170 3.48 -4.71 0.93
C VAL A 170 4.44 -5.34 1.94
N MET A 171 5.66 -4.80 2.07
CA MET A 171 6.54 -5.16 3.18
C MET A 171 6.12 -4.37 4.41
N CYS A 172 5.18 -4.96 5.14
CA CYS A 172 5.07 -4.86 6.59
C CYS A 172 5.70 -6.15 7.16
#